data_AF-A0A239KC94-F1
#
_entry.id   AF-A0A239KC94-F1
#
_cell.length_a   1.000
_cell.length_b   1.000
_cell.length_c   1.000
_cell.angle_alpha   90.00
_cell.angle_beta   90.00
_cell.angle_gamma   90.00
#
_symmetry.space_group_name_H-M   'P 1'
#
loop_
_entity.id
_entity.type
_entity.pdbx_description
1 polymer ?
#
loop_
_entity_poly.entity_id
_entity_poly.type
_entity_poly.pdbx_seq_one_letter_code
_entity_poly.pdbx_strand_id
1 'polypeptide(L)' 'MGVVAKRYLATYRHGGRACSLEITAEDHDDAQRRLRSIGLSGQVDGVIVANVATGHLALGPLALIAAAWCWVKNLGRA' A
#
# COMPACT_ATOMS: atom_id res chain seq x y z
N MET A 1 -28.38 14.23 -0.38
CA MET A 1 -27.48 13.36 -1.16
C MET A 1 -26.35 12.95 -0.24
N GLY A 2 -26.28 11.66 0.15
CA GLY A 2 -25.21 11.19 1.02
C GLY A 2 -23.92 11.01 0.22
N VAL A 3 -22.85 11.72 0.59
CA VAL A 3 -21.59 11.59 -0.12
C VAL A 3 -20.89 10.31 0.35
N VAL A 4 -20.59 9.41 -0.59
CA VAL A 4 -19.85 8.18 -0.30
C VAL A 4 -18.38 8.53 -0.20
N ALA A 5 -17.90 8.68 1.03
CA ALA A 5 -16.49 8.95 1.30
C ALA A 5 -15.60 7.80 0.82
N LYS A 6 -14.61 8.10 -0.04
CA LYS A 6 -13.63 7.15 -0.58
C LYS A 6 -12.28 7.36 0.11
N ARG A 7 -11.47 6.30 0.18
CA ARG A 7 -10.10 6.38 0.69
C ARG A 7 -9.14 6.53 -0.47
N TYR A 8 -8.23 7.49 -0.37
CA TYR A 8 -7.18 7.77 -1.34
C TYR A 8 -5.82 7.53 -0.69
N LEU A 9 -4.86 7.02 -1.45
CA LEU A 9 -3.48 6.95 -1.02
C LEU A 9 -2.73 8.14 -1.61
N ALA A 10 -2.05 8.89 -0.75
CA ALA A 10 -1.18 9.98 -1.16
C ALA A 10 0.24 9.72 -0.70
N THR A 11 1.20 9.84 -1.62
CA THR A 11 2.62 9.77 -1.31
C THR A 11 3.21 11.17 -1.28
N TYR A 12 3.93 11.47 -0.21
CA TYR A 12 4.62 12.74 0.00
C TYR A 12 6.06 12.48 0.40
N ARG A 13 6.93 13.49 0.22
CA ARG A 13 8.31 13.42 0.70
C ARG A 13 8.47 14.25 1.95
N HIS A 14 9.03 13.65 2.99
CA HIS A 14 9.37 14.32 4.23
C HIS A 14 10.80 13.95 4.63
N GLY A 15 11.68 14.94 4.74
CA GLY A 15 13.10 14.71 5.04
C GLY A 15 13.82 13.81 4.03
N GLY A 16 13.44 13.88 2.75
CA GLY A 16 14.02 13.05 1.67
C GLY A 16 13.44 11.63 1.54
N ARG A 17 12.66 11.17 2.52
CA ARG A 17 12.01 9.86 2.52
C ARG A 17 10.60 9.96 1.93
N ALA A 18 10.22 8.99 1.09
CA ALA A 18 8.85 8.85 0.64
C ALA A 18 8.00 8.22 1.74
N CYS A 19 6.89 8.86 2.07
CA CYS A 19 5.91 8.43 3.04
C CYS A 19 4.54 8.40 2.37
N SER A 20 3.70 7.44 2.75
CA SER A 20 2.33 7.32 2.22
C SER A 20 1.33 7.58 3.33
N LEU A 21 0.23 8.26 3.01
CA LEU A 21 -0.86 8.62 3.90
C LEU A 21 -2.19 8.23 3.26
N GLU A 22 -3.11 7.69 4.06
CA GLU A 22 -4.49 7.50 3.63
C GLU A 22 -5.32 8.77 3.89
N ILE A 23 -5.99 9.28 2.86
CA ILE A 23 -6.86 10.46 2.92
C ILE A 23 -8.28 10.03 2.57
N THR A 24 -9.22 10.26 3.47
CA THR A 24 -10.64 10.11 3.17
C THR A 24 -11.13 11.37 2.47
N ALA A 25 -11.67 11.23 1.26
CA ALA A 25 -12.16 12.34 0.44
C ALA A 25 -13.31 11.89 -0.47
N GLU A 26 -14.05 12.86 -1.00
CA GLU A 26 -15.20 12.59 -1.88
C GLU A 26 -14.76 12.24 -3.31
N ASP A 27 -13.74 12.95 -3.77
CA ASP A 27 -13.12 12.79 -5.07
C ASP A 27 -11.59 13.03 -5.00
N HIS A 28 -10.91 12.87 -6.13
CA HIS A 28 -9.46 13.02 -6.22
C HIS A 28 -9.00 14.47 -5.98
N ASP A 29 -9.80 15.45 -6.42
CA ASP A 29 -9.47 16.87 -6.27
C ASP A 29 -9.60 17.30 -4.80
N ASP A 30 -10.62 16.81 -4.09
CA ASP A 30 -10.79 16.96 -2.65
C ASP A 30 -9.62 16.30 -1.89
N ALA A 31 -9.22 15.09 -2.28
CA ALA A 31 -8.03 14.44 -1.70
C ALA A 31 -6.77 15.28 -1.88
N GLN A 32 -6.56 15.85 -3.07
CA GLN A 32 -5.41 16.69 -3.37
C GLN A 32 -5.45 18.04 -2.63
N ARG A 33 -6.63 18.66 -2.51
CA ARG A 33 -6.82 19.88 -1.71
C ARG A 33 -6.51 19.63 -0.24
N ARG A 34 -6.98 18.52 0.32
CA ARG A 34 -6.69 18.12 1.71
C ARG A 34 -5.21 17.85 1.94
N LEU A 35 -4.54 17.19 0.99
CA LEU A 35 -3.09 16.98 1.05
C LEU A 35 -2.33 18.31 1.09
N ARG A 36 -2.75 19.29 0.28
CA ARG A 36 -2.15 20.64 0.30
C ARG A 36 -2.49 21.41 1.57
N SER A 37 -3.70 21.27 2.13
CA SER A 37 -4.11 21.99 3.33
C SER A 37 -3.33 21.58 4.58
N ILE A 38 -2.82 20.34 4.61
CA ILE A 38 -1.93 19.85 5.68
C ILE A 38 -0.45 20.22 5.46
N GLY A 39 -0.16 21.07 4.47
CA GLY A 39 1.19 21.57 4.20
C GLY A 39 2.12 20.54 3.53
N LEU A 40 1.59 19.43 3.03
CA LEU A 40 2.38 18.41 2.36
C LEU A 40 2.45 18.66 0.85
N SER A 41 3.66 18.67 0.31
CA SER A 41 3.92 18.65 -1.13
C SER A 41 4.09 17.20 -1.58
N GLY A 42 2.99 16.58 -2.02
CA GLY A 42 2.95 15.21 -2.51
C GLY A 42 1.96 15.04 -3.66
N GLN A 43 1.82 13.81 -4.13
CA GLN A 43 0.86 13.44 -5.16
C GLN A 43 -0.12 12.39 -4.60
N VAL A 44 -1.38 12.49 -5.01
CA VAL A 44 -2.36 11.44 -4.76
C VAL A 44 -2.14 10.36 -5.81
N ASP A 45 -1.74 9.17 -5.38
CA ASP A 45 -1.39 8.06 -6.29
C ASP A 45 -2.63 7.33 -6.81
N GLY A 46 -3.74 7.35 -6.05
CA GLY A 46 -4.99 6.73 -6.46
C GLY A 46 -5.99 6.48 -5.34
N VAL A 47 -7.09 5.83 -5.69
CA VAL A 47 -8.13 5.37 -4.75
C VAL A 47 -7.73 4.01 -4.18
N ILE A 48 -7.81 3.85 -2.87
CA ILE A 48 -7.69 2.56 -2.20
C ILE A 48 -9.00 1.81 -2.40
N VAL A 49 -8.98 0.84 -3.32
CA VAL A 49 -10.15 0.00 -3.65
C VAL A 49 -10.23 -1.24 -2.75
N ALA A 50 -9.09 -1.69 -2.22
CA ALA A 50 -9.00 -2.78 -1.25
C ALA A 50 -7.71 -2.64 -0.44
N ASN A 51 -7.78 -2.84 0.88
CA ASN A 51 -6.60 -3.02 1.71
C ASN A 51 -6.27 -4.52 1.75
N VAL A 52 -5.30 -4.96 0.95
CA VAL A 52 -4.79 -6.33 1.02
C VAL A 52 -3.88 -6.41 2.25
N ALA A 53 -4.47 -6.75 3.39
CA ALA A 53 -3.71 -7.09 4.58
C ALA A 53 -2.82 -8.31 4.25
N THR A 54 -1.55 -8.07 3.95
CA THR A 54 -0.52 -9.10 3.78
C THR A 54 -0.10 -9.70 5.13
N GLY A 55 -1.04 -9.77 6.08
CA GLY A 55 -0.85 -10.31 7.43
C GLY A 55 -1.23 -11.78 7.57
N HIS A 56 -1.83 -12.39 6.55
CA HIS A 56 -2.07 -13.84 6.52
C HIS A 56 -1.16 -14.51 5.49
N LEU A 57 0.14 -14.55 5.80
CA LEU A 57 0.92 -15.74 5.52
C LEU A 57 0.35 -16.85 6.42
N ALA A 58 -0.82 -17.36 6.06
CA ALA A 58 -1.16 -18.73 6.43
C ALA A 58 -0.08 -19.57 5.76
N LEU A 59 0.99 -19.85 6.51
CA LEU A 59 1.97 -20.90 6.23
C LEU A 59 1.21 -22.23 6.29
N GLY A 60 0.31 -22.44 5.33
CA GLY A 60 -0.24 -23.74 5.05
C GLY A 60 0.89 -24.64 4.56
N PRO A 61 0.68 -25.97 4.56
CA PRO A 61 1.69 -26.95 4.19
C PRO A 61 2.35 -26.66 2.81
N LEU A 62 1.66 -25.97 1.91
CA LEU A 62 2.19 -25.55 0.60
C LEU A 62 3.35 -24.55 0.70
N ALA A 63 3.36 -23.64 1.68
CA ALA A 63 4.45 -22.69 1.85
C ALA A 63 5.75 -23.37 2.35
N LEU A 64 5.61 -24.42 3.17
CA LEU A 64 6.73 -25.27 3.58
C LEU A 64 7.28 -26.09 2.39
N ILE A 65 6.41 -26.58 1.51
CA ILE A 65 6.83 -27.28 0.28
C ILE A 65 7.59 -26.34 -0.67
N ALA A 66 7.12 -25.10 -0.85
CA ALA A 66 7.81 -24.11 -1.67
C ALA A 66 9.20 -23.74 -1.09
N ALA A 67 9.30 -23.57 0.23
CA ALA A 67 10.56 -23.33 0.91
C ALA A 67 11.52 -24.53 0.79
N ALA A 68 11.02 -25.76 0.96
CA ALA A 68 11.82 -26.98 0.80
C ALA A 68 12.32 -27.16 -0.64
N TRP A 69 11.48 -26.89 -1.64
CA TRP A 69 11.87 -26.93 -3.04
C TRP A 69 12.93 -25.88 -3.37
N CYS A 70 12.79 -24.66 -2.83
CA CYS A 70 13.78 -23.59 -2.99
C CYS A 70 15.13 -23.97 -2.37
N TRP A 71 15.12 -24.60 -1.20
CA TRP A 71 16.34 -25.08 -0.54
C TRP A 71 17.02 -26.22 -1.32
N VAL A 72 16.26 -27.21 -1.80
CA VAL A 72 16.79 -28.32 -2.63
C VAL A 72 17.41 -27.83 -3.94
N LYS A 73 16.77 -26.85 -4.62
CA LYS A 73 17.32 -26.25 -5.85
C LYS A 73 18.66 -25.53 -5.63
N ASN A 74 18.91 -25.01 -4.43
CA ASN A 74 20.12 -24.25 -4.14
C ASN A 74 21.31 -25.13 -3.72
N LEU A 75 21.05 -26.36 -3.24
CA LEU A 75 22.08 -27.34 -2.91
C LEU A 75 22.73 -28.01 -4.14
N GLY A 76 22.09 -27.94 -5.32
CA GLY A 76 22.65 -28.45 -6.58
C GLY A 76 23.63 -27.50 -7.30
N ARG A 77 24.05 -26.40 -6.64
CA ARG A 77 24.93 -25.36 -7.21
C ARG A 77 26.20 -25.10 -6.39
N ALA A 78 26.52 -25.96 -5.42
CA ALA A 78 27.80 -25.94 -4.69
C ALA A 78 28.74 -27.03 -5.22
#